data_AF-A0AAD5XL69-F1
#
_entry.id   AF-A0AAD5XL69-F1
#
_cell.length_a   1.000
_cell.length_b   1.000
_cell.length_c   1.000
_cell.angle_alpha   90.00
_cell.angle_beta   90.00
_cell.angle_gamma   90.00
#
_symmetry.space_group_name_H-M   'P 1'
#
loop_
_entity.id
_entity.type
_entity.pdbx_description
1 polymer ?
#
loop_
_entity_poly.entity_id
_entity_poly.type
_entity_poly.pdbx_seq_one_letter_code
_entity_poly.pdbx_strand_id
1 'polypeptide(L)'
;MAVAASTANNNLLVVQQIPLAKPSSALHQKLCSKKSVLRPTTPASLRSTTTRPKHPTLFPRLPNELLLVLLETMPTTQICTMRRVSKTYAALGSLVIAKRIEEQLQELAVKDVELRAALAAAQAEFGLHLDHYKQFLRGVTPSDLTEALWYSNPPEELRAICECLCRLKGLPPAAAAPAAPATSLRRRNATTTTTALRSSSSSSSVHASPRPSSATLSSPSSAGLTSLQPLPWSQIKKHMGRYEFKTWLLNLQSNVDHIPHSSIRVVEHIIMIAPDINYDHVRDVSLAGYRLLILVAACLQYANINHDLKAKAAAATKVQRTMENYKRFVAETTALDKPPVLVTDEMIALAAEEN
;
A
#
# COMPACT_ATOMS: atom_id res chain seq x y z
N MET A 1 7.09 -13.90 -54.28
CA MET A 1 6.82 -14.28 -52.87
C MET A 1 8.09 -14.00 -52.08
N ALA A 2 8.17 -12.82 -51.47
CA ALA A 2 9.38 -12.32 -50.84
C ALA A 2 9.42 -12.71 -49.36
N VAL A 3 10.49 -13.37 -48.96
CA VAL A 3 10.80 -13.72 -47.56
C VAL A 3 11.51 -12.51 -46.94
N ALA A 4 10.81 -11.79 -46.07
CA ALA A 4 11.38 -10.70 -45.29
C ALA A 4 12.07 -11.29 -44.04
N ALA A 5 13.39 -11.32 -44.07
CA ALA A 5 14.23 -11.60 -42.90
C ALA A 5 14.13 -10.42 -41.92
N SER A 6 13.50 -10.66 -40.78
CA SER A 6 13.49 -9.73 -39.65
C SER A 6 14.77 -9.93 -38.85
N THR A 7 15.77 -9.11 -39.13
CA THR A 7 16.98 -8.98 -38.33
C THR A 7 16.61 -8.27 -37.03
N ALA A 8 16.32 -9.06 -35.99
CA ALA A 8 16.12 -8.54 -34.64
C ALA A 8 17.45 -7.99 -34.11
N ASN A 9 17.41 -6.71 -33.76
CA ASN A 9 18.50 -5.89 -33.30
C ASN A 9 18.90 -6.31 -31.87
N ASN A 10 20.05 -6.97 -31.71
CA ASN A 10 20.63 -7.35 -30.42
C ASN A 10 21.31 -6.15 -29.74
N ASN A 11 20.51 -5.14 -29.37
CA ASN A 11 20.96 -3.99 -28.60
C ASN A 11 19.78 -3.38 -27.85
N LEU A 12 19.38 -3.95 -26.70
CA LEU A 12 18.69 -3.20 -25.63
C LEU A 12 18.44 -4.04 -24.37
N LEU A 13 19.50 -4.33 -23.59
CA LEU A 13 19.36 -4.51 -22.14
C LEU A 13 20.56 -3.83 -21.44
N VAL A 14 20.87 -2.60 -21.88
CA VAL A 14 21.40 -1.63 -20.92
C VAL A 14 20.22 -1.32 -20.02
N VAL A 15 20.25 -1.87 -18.81
CA VAL A 15 19.43 -1.41 -17.69
C VAL A 15 19.77 0.06 -17.50
N GLN A 16 19.06 0.93 -18.21
CA GLN A 16 19.15 2.36 -18.04
C GLN A 16 18.56 2.61 -16.65
N GLN A 17 19.43 2.70 -15.66
CA GLN A 17 19.10 3.19 -14.33
C GLN A 17 18.43 4.55 -14.52
N ILE A 18 17.10 4.58 -14.47
CA ILE A 18 16.35 5.82 -14.34
C ILE A 18 16.75 6.38 -12.97
N PRO A 19 17.39 7.55 -12.88
CA PRO A 19 17.72 8.14 -11.60
C PRO A 19 16.42 8.45 -10.86
N LEU A 20 16.13 7.63 -9.85
CA LEU A 20 15.04 7.83 -8.92
C LEU A 20 15.33 9.12 -8.14
N ALA A 21 14.70 10.22 -8.55
CA ALA A 21 14.75 11.48 -7.85
C ALA A 21 14.26 11.26 -6.41
N LYS A 22 15.20 11.32 -5.46
CA LYS A 22 14.91 11.25 -4.02
C LYS A 22 14.13 12.52 -3.64
N PRO A 23 12.92 12.43 -3.07
CA PRO A 23 12.36 13.56 -2.37
C PRO A 23 13.18 13.81 -1.09
N SER A 24 13.95 14.90 -1.10
CA SER A 24 14.60 15.47 0.07
C SER A 24 13.53 15.87 1.10
N SER A 25 13.29 15.02 2.09
CA SER A 25 12.55 15.38 3.30
C SER A 25 13.46 15.16 4.52
N ALA A 26 14.43 16.06 4.65
CA ALA A 26 15.25 16.18 5.84
C ALA A 26 15.05 17.59 6.40
N LEU A 27 13.94 17.80 7.12
CA LEU A 27 13.79 18.79 8.19
C LEU A 27 12.39 18.66 8.79
N HIS A 28 12.30 18.90 10.10
CA HIS A 28 11.11 18.85 10.96
C HIS A 28 10.81 17.51 11.64
N GLN A 29 11.75 17.07 12.48
CA GLN A 29 11.40 16.24 13.64
C GLN A 29 11.99 16.86 14.90
N LYS A 30 11.22 17.74 15.56
CA LYS A 30 11.24 18.03 17.00
C LYS A 30 10.26 19.17 17.26
N LEU A 31 9.12 18.83 17.87
CA LEU A 31 8.43 19.56 18.95
C LEU A 31 6.97 19.10 18.96
N CYS A 32 6.59 18.42 20.04
CA CYS A 32 5.27 18.41 20.71
C CYS A 32 4.99 17.05 21.37
N SER A 33 5.81 16.68 22.35
CA SER A 33 5.39 15.75 23.41
C SER A 33 5.04 16.57 24.65
N LYS A 34 3.74 16.82 24.86
CA LYS A 34 3.10 17.02 26.18
C LYS A 34 1.61 17.33 25.97
N LYS A 35 0.78 16.30 25.97
CA LYS A 35 -0.67 16.44 26.14
C LYS A 35 -1.01 15.91 27.53
N SER A 36 -1.18 16.85 28.47
CA SER A 36 -1.70 16.59 29.80
C SER A 36 -3.18 16.22 29.71
N VAL A 37 -3.50 15.02 30.16
CA VAL A 37 -4.86 14.51 30.35
C VAL A 37 -5.49 15.23 31.54
N LEU A 38 -6.49 16.07 31.31
CA LEU A 38 -7.37 16.59 32.35
C LEU A 38 -8.78 16.03 32.11
N ARG A 39 -9.20 15.16 33.04
CA ARG A 39 -10.58 14.71 33.20
C ARG A 39 -11.48 15.89 33.59
N PRO A 40 -12.70 16.01 33.04
CA PRO A 40 -13.72 16.87 33.62
C PRO A 40 -14.49 16.08 34.69
N THR A 41 -14.34 16.51 35.94
CA THR A 41 -15.25 16.17 37.04
C THR A 41 -16.48 17.08 36.96
N THR A 42 -17.65 16.46 36.96
CA THR A 42 -18.96 17.07 37.17
C THR A 42 -18.99 17.89 38.47
N PRO A 43 -19.69 19.04 38.49
CA PRO A 43 -20.48 19.31 39.68
C PRO A 43 -21.90 19.81 39.41
N ALA A 44 -22.73 19.39 40.35
CA ALA A 44 -24.07 19.76 40.72
C ALA A 44 -24.61 21.13 40.27
N SER A 45 -25.84 21.04 39.79
CA SER A 45 -26.83 22.09 39.60
C SER A 45 -27.15 22.85 40.89
N LEU A 46 -26.80 24.14 40.93
CA LEU A 46 -27.44 25.13 41.80
C LEU A 46 -27.87 26.32 40.95
N ARG A 47 -29.19 26.48 40.79
CA ARG A 47 -29.84 27.62 40.13
C ARG A 47 -29.72 28.85 41.03
N SER A 48 -28.76 29.72 40.75
CA SER A 48 -28.73 31.09 41.27
C SER A 48 -29.12 32.07 40.16
N THR A 49 -30.23 32.78 40.35
CA THR A 49 -30.69 33.90 39.53
C THR A 49 -29.82 35.13 39.79
N THR A 50 -28.61 35.14 39.24
CA THR A 50 -27.70 36.29 39.31
C THR A 50 -27.96 37.20 38.12
N THR A 51 -28.36 38.43 38.41
CA THR A 51 -28.51 39.54 37.46
C THR A 51 -27.19 39.74 36.71
N ARG A 52 -27.22 39.47 35.39
CA ARG A 52 -26.06 39.50 34.49
C ARG A 52 -25.41 40.89 34.58
N PRO A 53 -24.17 41.03 35.09
CA PRO A 53 -23.50 42.32 35.11
C PRO A 53 -23.33 42.78 33.65
N LYS A 54 -23.84 44.00 33.35
CA LYS A 54 -23.63 44.66 32.06
C LYS A 54 -22.13 44.92 31.93
N HIS A 55 -21.41 43.98 31.32
CA HIS A 55 -20.00 44.15 31.01
C HIS A 55 -19.86 45.38 30.11
N PRO A 56 -19.10 46.41 30.50
CA PRO A 56 -18.85 47.55 29.65
C PRO A 56 -18.08 47.05 28.42
N THR A 57 -18.72 47.16 27.25
CA THR A 57 -18.15 46.86 25.93
C THR A 57 -17.11 47.93 25.61
N LEU A 58 -15.95 47.89 26.27
CA LEU A 58 -14.88 48.89 26.15
C LEU A 58 -13.93 48.63 24.98
N PHE A 59 -14.14 47.58 24.18
CA PHE A 59 -13.36 47.40 22.98
C PHE A 59 -13.85 48.38 21.90
N PRO A 60 -13.02 49.35 21.48
CA PRO A 60 -13.37 50.22 20.37
C PRO A 60 -13.72 49.34 19.16
N ARG A 61 -14.91 49.56 18.60
CA ARG A 61 -15.43 48.78 17.48
C ARG A 61 -14.54 49.06 16.27
N LEU A 62 -13.62 48.14 16.00
CA LEU A 62 -12.78 48.18 14.82
C LEU A 62 -13.66 48.15 13.55
N PRO A 63 -13.33 48.96 12.52
CA PRO A 63 -13.90 48.81 11.19
C PRO A 63 -13.73 47.39 10.64
N ASN A 64 -14.68 46.93 9.83
CA ASN A 64 -14.70 45.56 9.31
C ASN A 64 -13.45 45.25 8.44
N GLU A 65 -12.93 46.27 7.77
CA GLU A 65 -11.76 46.22 6.90
C GLU A 65 -10.51 45.85 7.72
N LEU A 66 -10.31 46.48 8.88
CA LEU A 66 -9.18 46.17 9.77
C LEU A 66 -9.32 44.78 10.38
N LEU A 67 -10.55 44.33 10.66
CA LEU A 67 -10.81 42.98 11.15
C LEU A 67 -10.50 41.93 10.07
N LEU A 68 -10.81 42.19 8.79
CA LEU A 68 -10.47 41.29 7.69
C LEU A 68 -8.96 41.15 7.52
N VAL A 69 -8.22 42.27 7.53
CA VAL A 69 -6.75 42.25 7.45
C VAL A 69 -6.15 41.43 8.60
N LEU A 70 -6.67 41.62 9.83
CA LEU A 70 -6.25 40.82 10.97
C LEU A 70 -6.53 39.32 10.75
N LEU A 71 -7.76 38.96 10.38
CA LEU A 71 -8.15 37.56 10.15
C LEU A 71 -7.37 36.92 9.01
N GLU A 72 -7.05 37.64 7.95
CA GLU A 72 -6.28 37.15 6.79
C GLU A 72 -4.84 36.77 7.18
N THR A 73 -4.26 37.41 8.19
CA THR A 73 -2.93 37.05 8.72
C THR A 73 -2.95 35.92 9.75
N MET A 74 -4.11 35.57 10.30
CA MET A 74 -4.22 34.58 11.38
C MET A 74 -4.26 33.14 10.84
N PRO A 75 -3.69 32.15 11.55
CA PRO A 75 -3.83 30.75 11.18
C PRO A 75 -5.31 30.29 11.27
N THR A 76 -5.71 29.36 10.40
CA THR A 76 -7.10 28.92 10.25
C THR A 76 -7.72 28.42 11.56
N THR A 77 -6.93 27.77 12.42
CA THR A 77 -7.35 27.32 13.77
C THR A 77 -7.80 28.47 14.67
N GLN A 78 -7.10 29.60 14.63
CA GLN A 78 -7.47 30.78 15.40
C GLN A 78 -8.69 31.49 14.80
N ILE A 79 -8.81 31.55 13.47
CA ILE A 79 -10.03 32.09 12.82
C ILE A 79 -11.26 31.27 13.25
N CYS A 80 -11.16 29.94 13.25
CA CYS A 80 -12.23 29.05 13.73
C CYS A 80 -12.61 29.34 15.18
N THR A 81 -11.64 29.66 16.04
CA THR A 81 -11.89 30.04 17.44
C THR A 81 -12.59 31.40 17.53
N MET A 82 -12.09 32.41 16.78
CA MET A 82 -12.64 33.76 16.72
C MET A 82 -14.09 33.79 16.22
N ARG A 83 -14.44 32.92 15.27
CA ARG A 83 -15.82 32.76 14.76
C ARG A 83 -16.84 32.45 15.87
N ARG A 84 -16.42 31.90 17.01
CA ARG A 84 -17.31 31.56 18.14
C ARG A 84 -17.58 32.74 19.07
N VAL A 85 -16.80 33.82 18.97
CA VAL A 85 -16.82 34.95 19.92
C VAL A 85 -17.95 35.94 19.61
N SER A 86 -18.19 36.25 18.33
CA SER A 86 -19.22 37.21 17.92
C SER A 86 -19.74 36.90 16.51
N LYS A 87 -20.99 37.31 16.22
CA LYS A 87 -21.61 37.20 14.90
C LYS A 87 -20.79 37.89 13.80
N THR A 88 -20.15 39.02 14.12
CA THR A 88 -19.30 39.75 13.17
C THR A 88 -18.06 38.94 12.81
N TYR A 89 -17.34 38.39 13.81
CA TYR A 89 -16.21 37.49 13.56
C TYR A 89 -16.64 36.19 12.87
N ALA A 90 -17.84 35.69 13.16
CA ALA A 90 -18.41 34.54 12.47
C ALA A 90 -18.58 34.81 10.97
N ALA A 91 -19.17 35.94 10.59
CA ALA A 91 -19.37 36.32 9.19
C ALA A 91 -18.03 36.58 8.48
N LEU A 92 -17.19 37.48 9.02
CA LEU A 92 -15.90 37.84 8.41
C LEU A 92 -14.94 36.65 8.36
N GLY A 93 -14.87 35.86 9.43
CA GLY A 93 -14.03 34.66 9.48
C GLY A 93 -14.52 33.57 8.52
N SER A 94 -15.83 33.45 8.27
CA SER A 94 -16.33 32.51 7.26
C SER A 94 -15.92 32.94 5.85
N LEU A 95 -15.93 34.25 5.55
CA LEU A 95 -15.46 34.79 4.28
C LEU A 95 -13.97 34.51 4.05
N VAL A 96 -13.12 34.75 5.05
CA VAL A 96 -11.67 34.46 4.96
C VAL A 96 -11.40 32.96 4.79
N ILE A 97 -12.11 32.10 5.54
CA ILE A 97 -11.97 30.64 5.39
C ILE A 97 -12.43 30.19 3.99
N ALA A 98 -13.55 30.70 3.50
CA ALA A 98 -14.07 30.36 2.17
C ALA A 98 -13.05 30.71 1.07
N LYS A 99 -12.48 31.94 1.12
CA LYS A 99 -11.42 32.37 0.20
C LYS A 99 -10.21 31.43 0.23
N ARG A 100 -9.70 31.09 1.43
CA ARG A 100 -8.55 30.16 1.56
C ARG A 100 -8.83 28.78 0.99
N ILE A 101 -10.04 28.26 1.22
CA ILE A 101 -10.43 26.95 0.68
C ILE A 101 -10.59 27.01 -0.84
N GLU A 102 -11.08 28.12 -1.39
CA GLU A 102 -11.15 28.33 -2.83
C GLU A 102 -9.76 28.34 -3.47
N GLU A 103 -8.79 29.03 -2.87
CA GLU A 103 -7.38 29.01 -3.31
C GLU A 103 -6.81 27.58 -3.27
N GLN A 104 -7.03 26.84 -2.18
CA GLN A 104 -6.61 25.44 -2.07
C GLN A 104 -7.30 24.52 -3.09
N LEU A 105 -8.59 24.75 -3.38
CA LEU A 105 -9.31 24.02 -4.42
C LEU A 105 -8.73 24.28 -5.81
N GLN A 106 -8.32 25.52 -6.10
CA GLN A 106 -7.65 25.85 -7.36
C GLN A 106 -6.31 25.14 -7.48
N GLU A 107 -5.48 25.14 -6.42
CA GLU A 107 -4.20 24.43 -6.39
C GLU A 107 -4.40 22.91 -6.59
N LEU A 108 -5.34 22.30 -5.86
CA LEU A 108 -5.65 20.89 -5.99
C LEU A 108 -6.20 20.54 -7.38
N ALA A 109 -6.98 21.43 -8.00
CA ALA A 109 -7.50 21.22 -9.36
C ALA A 109 -6.37 21.19 -10.40
N VAL A 110 -5.39 22.09 -10.31
CA VAL A 110 -4.20 22.06 -11.17
C VAL A 110 -3.44 20.75 -10.98
N LYS A 111 -3.17 20.38 -9.73
CA LYS A 111 -2.47 19.14 -9.38
C LYS A 111 -3.19 17.88 -9.86
N ASP A 112 -4.52 17.86 -9.79
CA ASP A 112 -5.38 16.78 -10.27
C ASP A 112 -5.26 16.61 -11.79
N VAL A 113 -5.29 17.72 -12.55
CA VAL A 113 -5.06 17.72 -14.01
C VAL A 113 -3.66 17.21 -14.33
N GLU A 114 -2.63 17.70 -13.65
CA GLU A 114 -1.24 17.28 -13.85
C GLU A 114 -1.03 15.78 -13.59
N LEU A 115 -1.53 15.27 -12.46
CA LEU A 115 -1.39 13.86 -12.10
C LEU A 115 -2.16 12.95 -13.06
N ARG A 116 -3.36 13.36 -13.52
CA ARG A 116 -4.11 12.59 -14.53
C ARG A 116 -3.43 12.63 -15.89
N ALA A 117 -2.89 13.77 -16.31
CA ALA A 117 -2.12 13.88 -17.53
C ALA A 117 -0.86 12.98 -17.48
N ALA A 118 -0.13 13.00 -16.36
CA ALA A 118 1.04 12.15 -16.15
C ALA A 118 0.69 10.65 -16.11
N LEU A 119 -0.46 10.29 -15.55
CA LEU A 119 -0.97 8.92 -15.58
C LEU A 119 -1.34 8.49 -17.01
N ALA A 120 -2.07 9.34 -17.74
CA ALA A 120 -2.49 9.07 -19.12
C ALA A 120 -1.29 8.92 -20.05
N ALA A 121 -0.29 9.79 -19.91
CA ALA A 121 0.97 9.70 -20.65
C ALA A 121 1.71 8.40 -20.34
N ALA A 122 1.83 8.02 -19.07
CA ALA A 122 2.47 6.76 -18.68
C ALA A 122 1.70 5.53 -19.20
N GLN A 123 0.37 5.57 -19.18
CA GLN A 123 -0.45 4.48 -19.75
C GLN A 123 -0.28 4.37 -21.27
N ALA A 124 -0.19 5.49 -21.98
CA ALA A 124 0.06 5.50 -23.42
C ALA A 124 1.45 4.96 -23.77
N GLU A 125 2.48 5.35 -22.99
CA GLU A 125 3.86 4.90 -23.18
C GLU A 125 4.04 3.40 -22.87
N PHE A 126 3.51 2.94 -21.74
CA PHE A 126 3.74 1.58 -21.26
C PHE A 126 2.65 0.58 -21.64
N GLY A 127 1.51 1.01 -22.18
CA GLY A 127 0.40 0.13 -22.54
C GLY A 127 0.83 -0.98 -23.51
N LEU A 128 1.55 -0.61 -24.57
CA LEU A 128 2.09 -1.57 -25.55
C LEU A 128 3.09 -2.55 -24.92
N HIS A 129 3.91 -2.07 -23.99
CA HIS A 129 4.89 -2.90 -23.28
C HIS A 129 4.19 -3.93 -22.38
N LEU A 130 3.15 -3.53 -21.65
CA LEU A 130 2.36 -4.43 -20.81
C LEU A 130 1.67 -5.52 -21.63
N ASP A 131 1.11 -5.17 -22.78
CA ASP A 131 0.51 -6.12 -23.71
C ASP A 131 1.56 -7.08 -24.29
N HIS A 132 2.73 -6.57 -24.64
CA HIS A 132 3.86 -7.37 -25.12
C HIS A 132 4.32 -8.38 -24.06
N TYR A 133 4.51 -7.96 -22.80
CA TYR A 133 4.85 -8.89 -21.72
C TYR A 133 3.75 -9.93 -21.50
N LYS A 134 2.48 -9.52 -21.55
CA LYS A 134 1.33 -10.44 -21.48
C LYS A 134 1.33 -11.49 -22.58
N GLN A 135 1.88 -11.20 -23.76
CA GLN A 135 2.01 -12.20 -24.84
C GLN A 135 3.03 -13.28 -24.47
N PHE A 136 4.18 -12.92 -23.90
CA PHE A 136 5.16 -13.91 -23.42
C PHE A 136 4.60 -14.81 -22.32
N LEU A 137 3.74 -14.27 -21.45
CA LEU A 137 3.08 -15.06 -20.40
C LEU A 137 2.11 -16.13 -20.94
N ARG A 138 1.63 -16.00 -22.19
CA ARG A 138 0.82 -17.04 -22.86
C ARG A 138 1.64 -18.19 -23.41
N GLY A 139 2.93 -17.96 -23.66
CA GLY A 139 3.81 -18.90 -24.36
C GLY A 139 4.26 -20.11 -23.53
N VAL A 140 3.81 -20.25 -22.28
CA VAL A 140 4.28 -21.34 -21.40
C VAL A 140 3.64 -22.65 -21.80
N THR A 141 4.47 -23.61 -22.20
CA THR A 141 4.00 -24.97 -22.43
C THR A 141 4.22 -25.83 -21.18
N PRO A 142 3.30 -26.77 -20.88
CA PRO A 142 3.50 -27.71 -19.77
C PRO A 142 4.72 -28.61 -20.00
N SER A 143 5.14 -28.81 -21.26
CA SER A 143 6.35 -29.53 -21.63
C SER A 143 7.61 -28.87 -21.09
N ASP A 144 7.75 -27.54 -21.21
CA ASP A 144 8.93 -26.82 -20.70
C ASP A 144 9.06 -27.04 -19.18
N LEU A 145 7.93 -27.01 -18.46
CA LEU A 145 7.91 -27.27 -17.02
C LEU A 145 8.30 -28.72 -16.71
N THR A 146 7.77 -29.70 -17.44
CA THR A 146 8.13 -31.10 -17.20
C THR A 146 9.60 -31.36 -17.48
N GLU A 147 10.16 -30.82 -18.55
CA GLU A 147 11.58 -30.97 -18.90
C GLU A 147 12.49 -30.39 -17.80
N ALA A 148 12.19 -29.18 -17.33
CA ALA A 148 12.93 -28.55 -16.23
C ALA A 148 12.89 -29.37 -14.92
N LEU A 149 11.81 -30.11 -14.67
CA LEU A 149 11.63 -30.92 -13.46
C LEU A 149 12.25 -32.32 -13.55
N TRP A 150 12.63 -32.79 -14.74
CA TRP A 150 13.19 -34.14 -14.93
C TRP A 150 14.61 -34.28 -14.39
N TYR A 151 15.35 -33.18 -14.25
CA TYR A 151 16.70 -33.20 -13.69
C TYR A 151 16.73 -33.75 -12.25
N SER A 152 17.57 -34.77 -12.03
CA SER A 152 17.89 -35.29 -10.71
C SER A 152 18.74 -34.30 -9.92
N ASN A 153 19.73 -33.69 -10.59
CA ASN A 153 20.58 -32.62 -10.08
C ASN A 153 20.62 -31.48 -11.11
N PRO A 154 19.75 -30.46 -10.99
CA PRO A 154 19.67 -29.39 -11.97
C PRO A 154 20.90 -28.45 -11.88
N PRO A 155 21.29 -27.84 -13.00
CA PRO A 155 22.20 -26.69 -13.01
C PRO A 155 21.70 -25.57 -12.07
N GLU A 156 22.63 -24.78 -11.53
CA GLU A 156 22.32 -23.77 -10.51
C GLU A 156 21.40 -22.67 -11.04
N GLU A 157 21.60 -22.27 -12.29
CA GLU A 157 20.81 -21.27 -13.01
C GLU A 157 19.37 -21.76 -13.21
N LEU A 158 19.22 -23.02 -13.65
CA LEU A 158 17.90 -23.64 -13.81
C LEU A 158 17.17 -23.75 -12.47
N ARG A 159 17.90 -24.11 -11.40
CA ARG A 159 17.37 -24.17 -10.05
C ARG A 159 16.89 -22.80 -9.58
N ALA A 160 17.68 -21.75 -9.79
CA ALA A 160 17.35 -20.38 -9.43
C ALA A 160 16.10 -19.87 -10.18
N ILE A 161 16.01 -20.13 -11.49
CA ILE A 161 14.82 -19.78 -12.30
C ILE A 161 13.56 -20.48 -11.76
N CYS A 162 13.67 -21.76 -11.44
CA CYS A 162 12.56 -22.54 -10.87
C CYS A 162 12.17 -22.06 -9.46
N GLU A 163 13.15 -21.66 -8.65
CA GLU A 163 12.92 -20.99 -7.36
C GLU A 163 12.17 -19.66 -7.56
N CYS A 164 12.59 -18.82 -8.50
CA CYS A 164 11.93 -17.56 -8.82
C CYS A 164 10.44 -17.75 -9.11
N LEU A 165 10.07 -18.75 -9.91
CA LEU A 165 8.66 -19.06 -10.19
C LEU A 165 7.89 -19.50 -8.93
N CYS A 166 8.53 -20.25 -8.03
CA CYS A 166 7.91 -20.60 -6.74
C CYS A 166 7.66 -19.37 -5.87
N ARG A 167 8.61 -18.42 -5.84
CA ARG A 167 8.45 -17.15 -5.09
C ARG A 167 7.37 -16.25 -5.70
N LEU A 168 7.29 -16.17 -7.03
CA LEU A 168 6.22 -15.44 -7.73
C LEU A 168 4.83 -15.98 -7.40
N LYS A 169 4.68 -17.31 -7.23
CA LYS A 169 3.42 -17.92 -6.78
C LYS A 169 3.08 -17.61 -5.31
N GLY A 170 4.03 -17.11 -4.54
CA GLY A 170 3.86 -16.82 -3.11
C GLY A 170 4.23 -17.99 -2.20
N LEU A 171 5.15 -18.87 -2.63
CA LEU A 171 5.68 -19.87 -1.74
C LEU A 171 6.47 -19.17 -0.60
N PRO A 172 6.12 -19.42 0.67
CA PRO A 172 6.87 -18.83 1.77
C PRO A 172 8.32 -19.32 1.72
N PRO A 173 9.28 -18.51 2.23
CA PRO A 173 10.63 -19.02 2.42
C PRO A 173 10.58 -20.32 3.20
N ALA A 174 11.51 -21.23 2.89
CA ALA A 174 11.67 -22.46 3.64
C ALA A 174 11.72 -22.08 5.12
N ALA A 175 10.61 -22.28 5.83
CA ALA A 175 10.54 -21.97 7.24
C ALA A 175 11.65 -22.82 7.84
N ALA A 176 12.67 -22.14 8.39
CA ALA A 176 13.83 -22.78 9.00
C ALA A 176 13.28 -23.96 9.79
N ALA A 177 13.58 -25.16 9.31
CA ALA A 177 12.90 -26.38 9.76
C ALA A 177 12.84 -26.29 11.29
N PRO A 178 11.65 -26.31 11.91
CA PRO A 178 11.53 -26.08 13.34
C PRO A 178 12.53 -27.02 13.99
N ALA A 179 13.60 -26.45 14.56
CA ALA A 179 14.73 -27.20 15.06
C ALA A 179 14.14 -28.33 15.89
N ALA A 180 14.31 -29.57 15.43
CA ALA A 180 13.56 -30.70 15.94
C ALA A 180 13.60 -30.62 17.46
N PRO A 181 12.45 -30.56 18.16
CA PRO A 181 12.46 -30.48 19.61
C PRO A 181 13.23 -31.72 20.06
N ALA A 182 14.40 -31.52 20.67
CA ALA A 182 15.27 -32.59 21.09
C ALA A 182 14.43 -33.57 21.91
N THR A 183 14.08 -34.70 21.31
CA THR A 183 13.24 -35.70 21.93
C THR A 183 14.08 -36.37 23.00
N SER A 184 14.04 -35.78 24.19
CA SER A 184 14.45 -36.44 25.42
C SER A 184 13.73 -37.78 25.46
N LEU A 185 14.54 -38.83 25.35
CA LEU A 185 14.22 -40.24 25.30
C LEU A 185 13.44 -40.68 26.55
N ARG A 186 12.13 -40.42 26.64
CA ARG A 186 11.29 -40.96 27.71
C ARG A 186 10.71 -42.30 27.28
N ARG A 187 11.52 -43.32 27.50
CA ARG A 187 11.17 -44.74 27.54
C ARG A 187 9.94 -44.96 28.45
N ARG A 188 8.82 -45.47 27.92
CA ARG A 188 7.79 -46.18 28.68
C ARG A 188 7.09 -47.22 27.81
N ASN A 189 6.95 -48.40 28.40
CA ASN A 189 6.45 -49.64 27.83
C ASN A 189 4.91 -49.72 27.87
N ALA A 190 4.39 -50.69 27.09
CA ALA A 190 3.10 -51.40 27.25
C ALA A 190 1.81 -50.60 26.96
N THR A 191 0.65 -51.14 26.58
CA THR A 191 0.12 -52.38 25.95
C THR A 191 -1.39 -52.06 25.75
N THR A 192 -2.07 -52.76 24.82
CA THR A 192 -3.54 -53.01 24.75
C THR A 192 -4.49 -52.01 24.04
N THR A 193 -4.99 -52.46 22.87
CA THR A 193 -6.39 -52.72 22.44
C THR A 193 -7.57 -51.86 22.93
N THR A 194 -8.49 -51.56 21.98
CA THR A 194 -9.97 -51.65 22.08
C THR A 194 -10.76 -50.37 21.74
N THR A 195 -11.48 -50.44 20.60
CA THR A 195 -12.90 -50.11 20.33
C THR A 195 -13.52 -48.80 20.85
N ALA A 196 -14.16 -48.03 19.94
CA ALA A 196 -15.61 -47.75 19.92
C ALA A 196 -15.98 -46.37 19.33
N LEU A 197 -17.02 -46.41 18.49
CA LEU A 197 -17.85 -45.30 18.02
C LEU A 197 -18.40 -44.44 19.18
N ARG A 198 -18.54 -43.12 18.95
CA ARG A 198 -19.77 -42.42 19.37
C ARG A 198 -19.98 -41.08 18.70
N SER A 199 -21.24 -40.88 18.35
CA SER A 199 -21.89 -39.74 17.73
C SER A 199 -22.17 -38.59 18.71
N SER A 200 -22.53 -37.46 18.10
CA SER A 200 -23.62 -36.52 18.45
C SER A 200 -23.40 -35.37 19.47
N SER A 201 -23.74 -34.19 18.95
CA SER A 201 -24.68 -33.17 19.46
C SER A 201 -24.26 -32.13 20.52
N SER A 202 -24.65 -30.88 20.18
CA SER A 202 -25.20 -29.79 21.04
C SER A 202 -24.27 -29.17 22.09
N SER A 203 -24.36 -27.92 22.56
CA SER A 203 -25.12 -26.69 22.29
C SER A 203 -24.57 -25.64 23.28
N SER A 204 -24.86 -24.35 23.04
CA SER A 204 -25.12 -23.27 24.03
C SER A 204 -24.02 -22.62 24.92
N SER A 205 -23.98 -21.27 24.79
CA SER A 205 -23.72 -20.22 25.81
C SER A 205 -22.25 -20.03 26.28
N VAL A 206 -21.73 -18.88 26.71
CA VAL A 206 -22.28 -17.67 27.36
C VAL A 206 -21.29 -16.49 27.16
N HIS A 207 -21.79 -15.26 27.30
CA HIS A 207 -21.12 -14.00 27.66
C HIS A 207 -19.60 -13.99 27.99
N ALA A 208 -18.86 -13.12 27.30
CA ALA A 208 -17.67 -12.47 27.87
C ALA A 208 -17.46 -11.06 27.28
N SER A 209 -17.35 -10.06 28.16
CA SER A 209 -17.05 -8.65 27.85
C SER A 209 -15.64 -8.49 27.24
N PRO A 210 -15.46 -7.66 26.20
CA PRO A 210 -14.14 -7.38 25.66
C PRO A 210 -13.42 -6.30 26.48
N ARG A 211 -12.27 -6.69 27.04
CA ARG A 211 -11.28 -5.82 27.69
C ARG A 211 -10.43 -5.16 26.58
N PRO A 212 -10.19 -3.83 26.59
CA PRO A 212 -9.35 -3.19 25.58
C PRO A 212 -7.88 -3.51 25.86
N SER A 213 -7.37 -4.53 25.16
CA SER A 213 -5.94 -4.87 25.13
C SER A 213 -5.18 -3.78 24.39
N SER A 214 -4.23 -3.19 25.08
CA SER A 214 -3.26 -2.22 24.58
C SER A 214 -2.53 -2.81 23.38
N ALA A 215 -2.78 -2.26 22.20
CA ALA A 215 -2.10 -2.62 20.96
C ALA A 215 -0.64 -2.17 21.04
N THR A 216 0.25 -3.10 21.34
CA THR A 216 1.69 -2.95 21.17
C THR A 216 1.97 -2.83 19.67
N LEU A 217 2.34 -1.62 19.23
CA LEU A 217 2.77 -1.31 17.87
C LEU A 217 4.06 -2.09 17.55
N SER A 218 3.92 -3.31 17.06
CA SER A 218 5.01 -4.08 16.48
C SER A 218 5.36 -3.46 15.12
N SER A 219 6.50 -2.78 15.07
CA SER A 219 7.05 -2.17 13.85
C SER A 219 7.21 -3.22 12.73
N PRO A 220 6.57 -3.04 11.56
CA PRO A 220 6.53 -4.05 10.49
C PRO A 220 7.78 -4.11 9.58
N SER A 221 8.93 -3.54 9.95
CA SER A 221 9.95 -3.18 8.95
C SER A 221 11.08 -4.18 8.68
N SER A 222 11.18 -5.33 9.37
CA SER A 222 12.31 -6.27 9.17
C SER A 222 11.94 -7.65 8.61
N ALA A 223 10.65 -7.93 8.37
CA ALA A 223 10.19 -9.25 7.93
C ALA A 223 10.51 -9.59 6.45
N GLY A 224 11.05 -8.65 5.67
CA GLY A 224 11.27 -8.83 4.22
C GLY A 224 12.52 -9.63 3.84
N LEU A 225 13.58 -9.61 4.66
CA LEU A 225 14.91 -10.12 4.26
C LEU A 225 15.16 -11.58 4.66
N THR A 226 14.38 -12.14 5.58
CA THR A 226 14.43 -13.58 5.90
C THR A 226 13.97 -14.47 4.75
N SER A 227 13.42 -13.87 3.68
CA SER A 227 12.95 -14.60 2.50
C SER A 227 14.08 -15.11 1.57
N LEU A 228 15.33 -14.70 1.79
CA LEU A 228 16.43 -14.91 0.84
C LEU A 228 17.13 -16.27 0.91
N GLN A 229 16.75 -17.15 1.84
CA GLN A 229 17.36 -18.48 1.90
C GLN A 229 16.95 -19.31 0.67
N PRO A 230 17.92 -19.90 -0.07
CA PRO A 230 17.63 -20.67 -1.28
C PRO A 230 16.78 -21.90 -0.95
N LEU A 231 15.78 -22.16 -1.79
CA LEU A 231 14.87 -23.30 -1.61
C LEU A 231 15.58 -24.62 -1.95
N PRO A 232 15.43 -25.69 -1.15
CA PRO A 232 15.90 -27.02 -1.51
C PRO A 232 15.24 -27.51 -2.81
N TRP A 233 16.01 -28.11 -3.72
CA TRP A 233 15.49 -28.60 -5.00
C TRP A 233 14.29 -29.55 -4.85
N SER A 234 14.31 -30.41 -3.83
CA SER A 234 13.20 -31.32 -3.52
C SER A 234 11.89 -30.57 -3.21
N GLN A 235 11.96 -29.41 -2.55
CA GLN A 235 10.80 -28.57 -2.29
C GLN A 235 10.32 -27.88 -3.56
N ILE A 236 11.24 -27.30 -4.35
CA ILE A 236 10.93 -26.68 -5.65
C ILE A 236 10.21 -27.68 -6.55
N LYS A 237 10.79 -28.87 -6.75
CA LYS A 237 10.22 -29.95 -7.57
C LYS A 237 8.86 -30.41 -7.05
N LYS A 238 8.70 -30.59 -5.73
CA LYS A 238 7.43 -30.96 -5.11
C LYS A 238 6.35 -29.90 -5.34
N HIS A 239 6.69 -28.62 -5.26
CA HIS A 239 5.73 -27.53 -5.44
C HIS A 239 5.34 -27.35 -6.91
N MET A 240 6.32 -27.29 -7.80
CA MET A 240 6.10 -27.15 -9.24
C MET A 240 5.39 -28.35 -9.86
N GLY A 241 5.55 -29.54 -9.28
CA GLY A 241 4.84 -30.75 -9.71
C GLY A 241 3.34 -30.75 -9.38
N ARG A 242 2.86 -29.89 -8.46
CA ARG A 242 1.44 -29.86 -8.07
C ARG A 242 0.57 -29.33 -9.20
N TYR A 243 -0.63 -29.91 -9.33
CA TYR A 243 -1.64 -29.45 -10.28
C TYR A 243 -1.95 -27.95 -10.13
N GLU A 244 -2.13 -27.47 -8.90
CA GLU A 244 -2.36 -26.05 -8.60
C GLU A 244 -1.25 -25.11 -9.11
N PHE A 245 0.00 -25.59 -9.13
CA PHE A 245 1.11 -24.82 -9.68
C PHE A 245 0.98 -24.72 -11.19
N LYS A 246 0.75 -25.85 -11.86
CA LYS A 246 0.59 -25.93 -13.31
C LYS A 246 -0.57 -25.08 -13.80
N THR A 247 -1.73 -25.19 -13.16
CA THR A 247 -2.92 -24.40 -13.49
C THR A 247 -2.68 -22.90 -13.30
N TRP A 248 -1.97 -22.51 -12.24
CA TRP A 248 -1.59 -21.11 -12.04
C TRP A 248 -0.63 -20.62 -13.13
N LEU A 249 0.37 -21.43 -13.49
CA LEU A 249 1.37 -21.10 -14.51
C LEU A 249 0.74 -20.96 -15.91
N LEU A 250 -0.19 -21.84 -16.26
CA LEU A 250 -0.93 -21.77 -17.53
C LEU A 250 -1.88 -20.56 -17.58
N ASN A 251 -2.36 -20.10 -16.44
CA ASN A 251 -3.20 -18.90 -16.30
C ASN A 251 -2.40 -17.66 -15.86
N LEU A 252 -1.07 -17.68 -16.01
CA LEU A 252 -0.20 -16.64 -15.47
C LEU A 252 -0.51 -15.26 -16.06
N GLN A 253 -0.94 -15.20 -17.33
CA GLN A 253 -1.38 -13.95 -17.96
C GLN A 253 -2.46 -13.22 -17.16
N SER A 254 -3.44 -13.95 -16.62
CA SER A 254 -4.53 -13.37 -15.82
C SER A 254 -4.11 -13.14 -14.37
N ASN A 255 -3.18 -13.97 -13.87
CA ASN A 255 -2.76 -13.94 -12.47
C ASN A 255 -1.61 -12.96 -12.18
N VAL A 256 -0.90 -12.47 -13.20
CA VAL A 256 0.28 -11.60 -13.02
C VAL A 256 -0.06 -10.29 -12.28
N ASP A 257 -1.28 -9.78 -12.45
CA ASP A 257 -1.76 -8.57 -11.76
C ASP A 257 -1.92 -8.73 -10.23
N HIS A 258 -1.98 -9.99 -9.77
CA HIS A 258 -2.19 -10.37 -8.38
C HIS A 258 -0.90 -10.79 -7.66
N ILE A 259 0.25 -10.81 -8.35
CA ILE A 259 1.52 -11.14 -7.73
C ILE A 259 1.91 -10.03 -6.74
N PRO A 260 2.17 -10.34 -5.45
CA PRO A 260 2.57 -9.34 -4.47
C PRO A 260 3.91 -8.69 -4.86
N HIS A 261 4.01 -7.36 -4.69
CA HIS A 261 5.26 -6.62 -5.00
C HIS A 261 6.44 -7.08 -4.14
N SER A 262 6.19 -7.58 -2.93
CA SER A 262 7.23 -8.18 -2.09
C SER A 262 7.87 -9.41 -2.73
N SER A 263 7.09 -10.27 -3.40
CA SER A 263 7.60 -11.42 -4.14
C SER A 263 8.47 -10.99 -5.32
N ILE A 264 8.06 -9.92 -6.03
CA ILE A 264 8.82 -9.34 -7.15
C ILE A 264 10.22 -8.91 -6.68
N ARG A 265 10.31 -8.20 -5.54
CA ARG A 265 11.59 -7.76 -4.98
C ARG A 265 12.51 -8.92 -4.58
N VAL A 266 11.97 -9.99 -4.05
CA VAL A 266 12.75 -11.20 -3.72
C VAL A 266 13.32 -11.83 -4.99
N VAL A 267 12.50 -11.95 -6.04
CA VAL A 267 12.91 -12.54 -7.32
C VAL A 267 13.94 -11.68 -8.05
N GLU A 268 13.74 -10.37 -8.07
CA GLU A 268 14.70 -9.39 -8.59
C GLU A 268 16.06 -9.54 -7.90
N HIS A 269 16.06 -9.70 -6.58
CA HIS A 269 17.28 -9.89 -5.80
C HIS A 269 17.98 -11.23 -6.11
N ILE A 270 17.23 -12.33 -6.28
CA ILE A 270 17.80 -13.64 -6.66
C ILE A 270 18.51 -13.53 -8.02
N ILE A 271 17.88 -12.91 -9.01
CA ILE A 271 18.48 -12.72 -10.34
C ILE A 271 19.71 -11.83 -10.27
N MET A 272 19.66 -10.76 -9.47
CA MET A 272 20.79 -9.84 -9.32
C MET A 272 22.02 -10.48 -8.65
N ILE A 273 21.81 -11.43 -7.74
CA ILE A 273 22.90 -12.14 -7.04
C ILE A 273 23.51 -13.27 -7.87
N ALA A 274 22.77 -13.81 -8.83
CA ALA A 274 23.21 -14.93 -9.65
C ALA A 274 23.72 -14.42 -11.01
N PRO A 275 24.98 -13.95 -11.11
CA PRO A 275 25.53 -13.37 -12.35
C PRO A 275 25.58 -14.37 -13.51
N ASP A 276 25.57 -15.67 -13.19
CA ASP A 276 25.62 -16.75 -14.16
C ASP A 276 24.27 -16.97 -14.89
N ILE A 277 23.19 -16.34 -14.41
CA ILE A 277 21.89 -16.34 -15.10
C ILE A 277 21.96 -15.36 -16.28
N ASN A 278 22.54 -15.84 -17.38
CA ASN A 278 22.54 -15.18 -18.69
C ASN A 278 21.65 -15.94 -19.68
N TYR A 279 20.96 -15.23 -20.55
CA TYR A 279 20.06 -15.81 -21.55
C TYR A 279 20.77 -16.81 -22.46
N ASP A 280 21.96 -16.48 -22.96
CA ASP A 280 22.71 -17.35 -23.86
C ASP A 280 23.18 -18.61 -23.13
N HIS A 281 23.72 -18.46 -21.92
CA HIS A 281 24.20 -19.59 -21.13
C HIS A 281 23.06 -20.55 -20.76
N VAL A 282 21.95 -20.03 -20.24
CA VAL A 282 20.79 -20.85 -19.87
C VAL A 282 20.20 -21.53 -21.10
N ARG A 283 20.23 -20.88 -22.28
CA ARG A 283 19.77 -21.47 -23.55
C ARG A 283 20.59 -22.67 -23.97
N ASP A 284 21.91 -22.59 -23.83
CA ASP A 284 22.83 -23.70 -24.17
C ASP A 284 22.67 -24.87 -23.19
N VAL A 285 22.40 -24.57 -21.92
CA VAL A 285 22.23 -25.58 -20.86
C VAL A 285 20.86 -26.26 -20.91
N SER A 286 19.78 -25.48 -21.05
CA SER A 286 18.40 -26.00 -21.11
C SER A 286 17.47 -25.03 -21.83
N LEU A 287 16.97 -25.46 -22.99
CA LEU A 287 16.00 -24.68 -23.77
C LEU A 287 14.71 -24.41 -22.98
N ALA A 288 14.23 -25.39 -22.21
CA ALA A 288 13.12 -25.21 -21.29
C ALA A 288 13.44 -24.17 -20.20
N GLY A 289 14.62 -24.22 -19.59
CA GLY A 289 15.10 -23.23 -18.64
C GLY A 289 15.10 -21.82 -19.20
N TYR A 290 15.59 -21.65 -20.43
CA TYR A 290 15.63 -20.37 -21.12
C TYR A 290 14.24 -19.78 -21.35
N ARG A 291 13.26 -20.60 -21.76
CA ARG A 291 11.87 -20.17 -21.91
C ARG A 291 11.25 -19.75 -20.58
N LEU A 292 11.54 -20.48 -19.50
CA LEU A 292 11.12 -20.12 -18.15
C LEU A 292 11.79 -18.83 -17.65
N LEU A 293 13.05 -18.58 -18.02
CA LEU A 293 13.74 -17.32 -17.70
C LEU A 293 13.07 -16.13 -18.37
N ILE A 294 12.73 -16.23 -19.67
CA ILE A 294 11.95 -15.20 -20.38
C ILE A 294 10.65 -14.90 -19.65
N LEU A 295 9.97 -15.95 -19.17
CA LEU A 295 8.73 -15.80 -18.41
C LEU A 295 8.93 -15.00 -17.12
N VAL A 296 9.95 -15.36 -16.33
CA VAL A 296 10.28 -14.66 -15.08
C VAL A 296 10.61 -13.19 -15.37
N ALA A 297 11.40 -12.92 -16.40
CA ALA A 297 11.73 -11.56 -16.81
C ALA A 297 10.49 -10.76 -17.22
N ALA A 298 9.59 -11.36 -18.02
CA ALA A 298 8.33 -10.73 -18.41
C ALA A 298 7.45 -10.42 -17.18
N CYS A 299 7.38 -11.32 -16.20
CA CYS A 299 6.67 -11.07 -14.94
C CYS A 299 7.26 -9.89 -14.15
N LEU A 300 8.58 -9.82 -14.03
CA LEU A 300 9.26 -8.73 -13.32
C LEU A 300 9.00 -7.38 -13.98
N GLN A 301 9.20 -7.30 -15.31
CA GLN A 301 9.00 -6.06 -16.05
C GLN A 301 7.54 -5.62 -16.01
N TYR A 302 6.60 -6.55 -16.23
CA TYR A 302 5.17 -6.25 -16.12
C TYR A 302 4.81 -5.74 -14.73
N ALA A 303 5.24 -6.42 -13.68
CA ALA A 303 4.86 -6.08 -12.31
C ALA A 303 5.42 -4.72 -11.88
N ASN A 304 6.66 -4.39 -12.25
CA ASN A 304 7.27 -3.11 -11.95
C ASN A 304 6.50 -1.95 -12.62
N ILE A 305 6.25 -2.05 -13.92
CA ILE A 305 5.49 -1.03 -14.67
C ILE A 305 4.07 -0.89 -14.10
N ASN A 306 3.38 -2.01 -13.87
CA ASN A 306 2.01 -2.01 -13.34
C ASN A 306 1.95 -1.42 -11.93
N HIS A 307 2.94 -1.69 -11.07
CA HIS A 307 3.05 -1.10 -9.74
C HIS A 307 3.18 0.43 -9.82
N ASP A 308 4.02 0.94 -10.72
CA ASP A 308 4.21 2.38 -10.89
C ASP A 308 2.95 3.07 -11.43
N LEU A 309 2.24 2.44 -12.38
CA LEU A 309 0.94 2.92 -12.84
C LEU A 309 -0.10 2.94 -11.72
N LYS A 310 -0.16 1.90 -10.89
CA LYS A 310 -1.05 1.84 -9.71
C LYS A 310 -0.70 2.93 -8.69
N ALA A 311 0.58 3.21 -8.46
CA ALA A 311 1.03 4.27 -7.56
C ALA A 311 0.59 5.67 -8.07
N LYS A 312 0.77 5.94 -9.37
CA LYS A 312 0.27 7.17 -10.01
C LYS A 312 -1.25 7.29 -9.91
N ALA A 313 -1.98 6.20 -10.14
CA ALA A 313 -3.44 6.18 -10.05
C ALA A 313 -3.94 6.44 -8.62
N ALA A 314 -3.28 5.85 -7.62
CA ALA A 314 -3.58 6.08 -6.21
C ALA A 314 -3.32 7.54 -5.81
N ALA A 315 -2.23 8.16 -6.29
CA ALA A 315 -1.93 9.57 -6.06
C ALA A 315 -3.02 10.48 -6.64
N ALA A 316 -3.45 10.24 -7.90
CA ALA A 316 -4.53 11.00 -8.52
C ALA A 316 -5.86 10.85 -7.77
N THR A 317 -6.22 9.61 -7.38
CA THR A 317 -7.45 9.35 -6.61
C THR A 317 -7.41 10.01 -5.23
N LYS A 318 -6.23 10.07 -4.58
CA LYS A 318 -6.07 10.77 -3.29
C LYS A 318 -6.37 12.26 -3.43
N VAL A 319 -5.78 12.93 -4.42
CA VAL A 319 -6.02 14.37 -4.68
C VAL A 319 -7.49 14.62 -5.01
N GLN A 320 -8.10 13.77 -5.85
CA GLN A 320 -9.52 13.88 -6.19
C GLN A 320 -10.42 13.78 -4.94
N ARG A 321 -10.17 12.82 -4.05
CA ARG A 321 -10.94 12.68 -2.80
C ARG A 321 -10.80 13.91 -1.90
N THR A 322 -9.59 14.44 -1.77
CA THR A 322 -9.35 15.67 -1.00
C THR A 322 -10.13 16.84 -1.60
N MET A 323 -10.09 17.01 -2.93
CA MET A 323 -10.84 18.04 -3.63
C MET A 323 -12.37 17.89 -3.43
N GLU A 324 -12.91 16.67 -3.51
CA GLU A 324 -14.33 16.40 -3.27
C GLU A 324 -14.75 16.74 -1.82
N ASN A 325 -13.89 16.46 -0.84
CA ASN A 325 -14.13 16.83 0.56
C ASN A 325 -14.17 18.36 0.74
N TYR A 326 -13.23 19.09 0.14
CA TYR A 326 -13.24 20.56 0.17
C TYR A 326 -14.48 21.13 -0.54
N LYS A 327 -14.90 20.58 -1.68
CA LYS A 327 -16.13 21.00 -2.37
C LYS A 327 -17.37 20.78 -1.51
N ARG A 328 -17.46 19.64 -0.83
CA ARG A 328 -18.56 19.36 0.12
C ARG A 328 -18.56 20.35 1.27
N PHE A 329 -17.39 20.63 1.85
CA PHE A 329 -17.25 21.63 2.90
C PHE A 329 -17.76 23.01 2.44
N VAL A 330 -17.30 23.47 1.27
CA VAL A 330 -17.74 24.77 0.73
C VAL A 330 -19.25 24.80 0.54
N ALA A 331 -19.85 23.75 -0.07
CA ALA A 331 -21.29 23.66 -0.27
C ALA A 331 -22.09 23.71 1.06
N GLU A 332 -21.60 23.04 2.11
CA GLU A 332 -22.20 23.10 3.44
C GLU A 332 -22.09 24.49 4.07
N THR A 333 -20.98 25.19 3.84
CA THR A 333 -20.78 26.57 4.33
C THR A 333 -21.49 27.64 3.51
N THR A 334 -21.84 27.39 2.25
CA THR A 334 -22.55 28.37 1.39
C THR A 334 -24.06 28.21 1.42
N ALA A 335 -24.58 27.03 1.81
CA ALA A 335 -26.01 26.78 2.03
C ALA A 335 -26.61 27.52 3.26
N LEU A 336 -26.00 28.65 3.64
CA LEU A 336 -26.11 29.35 4.92
C LEU A 336 -27.33 30.27 5.03
N ASP A 337 -28.48 29.81 4.55
CA ASP A 337 -29.79 30.19 5.12
C ASP A 337 -30.16 29.26 6.30
N LYS A 338 -29.32 28.27 6.61
CA LYS A 338 -29.44 27.38 7.77
C LYS A 338 -28.50 27.81 8.91
N PRO A 339 -28.97 27.83 10.18
CA PRO A 339 -28.13 28.18 11.32
C PRO A 339 -26.89 27.29 11.41
N PRO A 340 -25.77 27.83 11.94
CA PRO A 340 -24.45 27.22 11.84
C PRO A 340 -24.45 25.83 12.49
N VAL A 341 -24.20 24.80 11.67
CA VAL A 341 -23.85 23.47 12.15
C VAL A 341 -22.51 23.59 12.88
N LEU A 342 -22.46 23.10 14.11
CA LEU A 342 -21.23 23.07 14.90
C LEU A 342 -20.21 22.24 14.13
N VAL A 343 -19.12 22.90 13.70
CA VAL A 343 -17.95 22.23 13.14
C VAL A 343 -17.50 21.16 14.11
N THR A 344 -17.57 19.89 13.68
CA THR A 344 -17.16 18.74 14.50
C THR A 344 -15.64 18.66 14.54
N ASP A 345 -15.09 18.11 15.63
CA ASP A 345 -13.64 17.98 15.81
C ASP A 345 -12.95 17.17 14.70
N GLU A 346 -13.70 16.30 13.99
CA GLU A 346 -13.21 15.59 12.80
C GLU A 346 -12.83 16.52 11.64
N MET A 347 -13.59 17.60 11.44
CA MET A 347 -13.30 18.58 10.38
C MET A 347 -12.06 19.42 10.72
N ILE A 348 -11.81 19.64 12.01
CA ILE A 348 -10.61 20.33 12.49
C ILE A 348 -9.37 19.44 12.35
N ALA A 349 -9.52 18.12 12.57
CA ALA A 349 -8.43 17.16 12.39
C ALA A 349 -8.00 17.05 10.92
N LEU A 350 -8.95 17.04 9.97
CA LEU A 350 -8.64 17.02 8.53
C LEU A 350 -7.84 18.26 8.08
N ALA A 351 -8.08 19.43 8.66
CA ALA A 351 -7.34 20.65 8.36
C ALA A 351 -5.96 20.72 9.05
N ALA A 352 -5.68 19.85 10.02
CA ALA A 352 -4.44 19.85 10.79
C ALA A 352 -3.40 18.83 10.30
N GLU A 353 -3.79 17.85 9.49
CA GLU A 353 -2.85 16.84 8.94
C GLU A 353 -2.07 17.32 7.70
N GLU A 354 -2.37 18.49 7.14
CA GLU A 354 -1.71 19.05 5.93
C GLU A 354 -0.65 20.15 6.21
N ASN A 355 -0.39 20.50 7.48
CA ASN A 355 0.74 21.35 7.90
C ASN A 355 1.73 20.52 8.74
#